data_AF-A0A3B9NU89-F1
#
_entry.id   AF-A0A3B9NU89-F1
#
_cell.length_a   1.000
_cell.length_b   1.000
_cell.length_c   1.000
_cell.angle_alpha   90.00
_cell.angle_beta   90.00
_cell.angle_gamma   90.00
#
_symmetry.space_group_name_H-M   'P 1'
#
loop_
_entity.id
_entity.type
_entity.pdbx_description
1 polymer ?
#
loop_
_entity_poly.entity_id
_entity_poly.type
_entity_poly.pdbx_seq_one_letter_code
_entity_poly.pdbx_strand_id
1 'polypeptide(L)'
;MSDRHREALAHLMYGIQGDGAFILLSGEVGTGKTTICRCLLEQIPTQVDTAFILNPKLTAAELLAAACDDLKISYPQGATIKVLTDCINAYLLEAHANDRRTVLIIDEAQNLSIEVLEQLRLLTNLETNQRKLLQIILLGQPELLVLLAKPELRQLSQRITARFHLNALNRDEISAYIKHRLVVAGAKGTFFTKPAIDRIYKISQGIPRIINLVCDRSLLGTYSEGELQVTPKIVAKAASEILGPETQASPNWRLIAIASIGSLVVLTGLLILMLTGESEAPIAQIQPTAQQETVATINQPMTAREDQFADATAYVAPAPQQSLEIAEPVRLQTFEETKPAPYGDQSSTNLTSLRLIRGHDIAGAALNDLLQLWGVDFTDPDSASCELAETIGLFCFSSIAGLNEMNDFDRPVVINLNNQWFTLIELDRGSASLKVDNTIHSVPVAELLDAWSGNFTLLWRAPPGYKAPISIGDRGPAVDWLVNRLQVINDRTGPTTPGYVFDGELEVQVKQFQLTTGLTPDGIAGVKTWIKINDADDIETPRLDGESL
;
A
#
# COMPACT_ATOMS: atom_id res chain seq x y z
N MET A 1 -19.50 -0.01 4.99
CA MET A 1 -19.22 0.80 3.78
C MET A 1 -20.11 2.04 3.73
N SER A 2 -19.72 3.10 3.02
CA SER A 2 -20.62 4.22 2.65
C SER A 2 -21.43 3.88 1.39
N ASP A 3 -22.45 4.68 1.09
CA ASP A 3 -23.29 4.50 -0.10
C ASP A 3 -22.48 4.54 -1.40
N ARG A 4 -21.55 5.49 -1.55
CA ARG A 4 -20.64 5.56 -2.72
C ARG A 4 -19.77 4.32 -2.90
N HIS A 5 -19.39 3.64 -1.82
CA HIS A 5 -18.65 2.37 -1.92
C HIS A 5 -19.56 1.22 -2.38
N ARG A 6 -20.85 1.22 -1.99
CA ARG A 6 -21.84 0.26 -2.48
C ARG A 6 -22.21 0.50 -3.94
N GLU A 7 -22.38 1.76 -4.32
CA GLU A 7 -22.63 2.22 -5.70
C GLU A 7 -21.48 1.81 -6.64
N ALA A 8 -20.23 2.09 -6.24
CA ALA A 8 -19.04 1.65 -6.96
C ALA A 8 -18.99 0.12 -7.12
N LEU A 9 -19.19 -0.63 -6.02
CA LEU A 9 -19.18 -2.09 -6.03
C LEU A 9 -20.28 -2.66 -6.94
N ALA A 10 -21.49 -2.11 -6.89
CA ALA A 10 -22.59 -2.49 -7.77
C ALA A 10 -22.28 -2.20 -9.26
N HIS A 11 -21.62 -1.07 -9.56
CA HIS A 11 -21.14 -0.78 -10.91
C HIS A 11 -20.09 -1.77 -11.42
N LEU A 12 -19.16 -2.23 -10.56
CA LEU A 12 -18.19 -3.27 -10.91
C LEU A 12 -18.88 -4.62 -11.15
N MET A 13 -19.77 -5.04 -10.25
CA MET A 13 -20.52 -6.30 -10.38
C MET A 13 -21.41 -6.33 -11.63
N TYR A 14 -22.12 -5.23 -11.92
CA TYR A 14 -22.91 -5.10 -13.16
C TYR A 14 -22.02 -5.15 -14.40
N GLY A 15 -20.82 -4.55 -14.34
CA GLY A 15 -19.83 -4.65 -15.40
C GLY A 15 -19.36 -6.08 -15.67
N ILE A 16 -19.09 -6.88 -14.62
CA ILE A 16 -18.73 -8.31 -14.74
C ILE A 16 -19.86 -9.16 -15.35
N GLN A 17 -21.11 -8.75 -15.13
CA GLN A 17 -22.28 -9.43 -15.72
C GLN A 17 -22.51 -9.07 -17.20
N GLY A 18 -22.11 -7.88 -17.66
CA GLY A 18 -22.26 -7.43 -19.05
C GLY A 18 -21.07 -7.76 -19.97
N ASP A 19 -21.28 -7.63 -21.29
CA ASP A 19 -20.32 -7.97 -22.35
C ASP A 19 -19.18 -6.92 -22.55
N GLY A 20 -18.76 -6.27 -21.46
CA GLY A 20 -17.73 -5.25 -21.47
C GLY A 20 -16.32 -5.83 -21.51
N ALA A 21 -15.44 -5.29 -22.36
CA ALA A 21 -14.03 -5.67 -22.41
C ALA A 21 -13.20 -5.01 -21.29
N PHE A 22 -13.47 -3.74 -20.98
CA PHE A 22 -12.78 -2.99 -19.92
C PHE A 22 -13.75 -2.27 -18.98
N ILE A 23 -13.41 -2.28 -17.69
CA ILE A 23 -14.00 -1.50 -16.62
C ILE A 23 -12.91 -0.64 -15.97
N LEU A 24 -13.24 0.58 -15.55
CA LEU A 24 -12.30 1.51 -14.92
C LEU A 24 -12.83 2.03 -13.58
N LEU A 25 -12.11 1.76 -12.49
CA LEU A 25 -12.28 2.42 -11.19
C LEU A 25 -11.12 3.40 -10.95
N SER A 26 -11.39 4.70 -11.13
CA SER A 26 -10.44 5.76 -10.79
C SER A 26 -10.76 6.35 -9.40
N GLY A 27 -9.78 6.96 -8.73
CA GLY A 27 -10.01 7.69 -7.48
C GLY A 27 -8.72 8.04 -6.75
N GLU A 28 -8.76 9.10 -5.94
CA GLU A 28 -7.61 9.63 -5.19
C GLU A 28 -6.93 8.60 -4.27
N VAL A 29 -5.69 8.86 -3.87
CA VAL A 29 -4.96 8.01 -2.93
C VAL A 29 -5.72 7.90 -1.60
N GLY A 30 -5.96 6.67 -1.13
CA GLY A 30 -6.63 6.43 0.15
C GLY A 30 -8.15 6.65 0.16
N THR A 31 -8.79 6.76 -1.02
CA THR A 31 -10.27 6.83 -1.18
C THR A 31 -11.02 5.55 -0.83
N GLY A 32 -10.36 4.39 -0.87
CA GLY A 32 -10.97 3.09 -0.61
C GLY A 32 -10.97 2.10 -1.77
N LYS A 33 -10.32 2.41 -2.91
CA LYS A 33 -10.25 1.54 -4.10
C LYS A 33 -9.96 0.07 -3.78
N THR A 34 -8.87 -0.20 -3.06
CA THR A 34 -8.47 -1.56 -2.67
C THR A 34 -9.47 -2.24 -1.71
N THR A 35 -10.20 -1.47 -0.88
CA THR A 35 -11.30 -1.98 -0.05
C THR A 35 -12.50 -2.42 -0.91
N ILE A 36 -12.79 -1.69 -1.99
CA ILE A 36 -13.83 -2.07 -2.95
C ILE A 36 -13.38 -3.29 -3.76
N CYS A 37 -12.11 -3.36 -4.17
CA CYS A 37 -11.55 -4.55 -4.83
C CYS A 37 -11.63 -5.79 -3.94
N ARG A 38 -11.29 -5.67 -2.65
CA ARG A 38 -11.41 -6.78 -1.70
C ARG A 38 -12.86 -7.25 -1.56
N CYS A 39 -13.80 -6.34 -1.34
CA CYS A 39 -15.22 -6.71 -1.23
C CYS A 39 -15.87 -7.11 -2.57
N LEU A 40 -15.21 -6.84 -3.70
CA LEU A 40 -15.57 -7.41 -5.00
C LEU A 40 -15.12 -8.87 -5.09
N LEU A 41 -13.87 -9.18 -4.76
CA LEU A 41 -13.35 -10.55 -4.69
C LEU A 41 -14.17 -11.41 -3.71
N GLU A 42 -14.54 -10.86 -2.54
CA GLU A 42 -15.43 -11.49 -1.54
C GLU A 42 -16.89 -11.70 -2.03
N GLN A 43 -17.27 -11.17 -3.20
CA GLN A 43 -18.65 -11.24 -3.75
C GLN A 43 -18.70 -11.76 -5.21
N ILE A 44 -17.56 -12.09 -5.82
CA ILE A 44 -17.52 -12.62 -7.18
C ILE A 44 -18.11 -14.05 -7.21
N PRO A 45 -18.99 -14.40 -8.17
CA PRO A 45 -19.56 -15.74 -8.27
C PRO A 45 -18.51 -16.80 -8.60
N THR A 46 -18.72 -18.04 -8.13
CA THR A 46 -17.79 -19.17 -8.35
C THR A 46 -17.68 -19.64 -9.80
N GLN A 47 -18.46 -19.09 -10.72
CA GLN A 47 -18.32 -19.27 -12.18
C GLN A 47 -17.38 -18.24 -12.83
N VAL A 48 -16.67 -17.42 -12.04
CA VAL A 48 -15.76 -16.39 -12.54
C VAL A 48 -14.35 -16.67 -12.04
N ASP A 49 -13.48 -17.04 -12.98
CA ASP A 49 -12.04 -17.19 -12.75
C ASP A 49 -11.41 -15.77 -12.65
N THR A 50 -10.67 -15.50 -11.59
CA THR A 50 -10.06 -14.17 -11.35
C THR A 50 -8.55 -14.24 -11.32
N ALA A 51 -7.90 -13.27 -11.96
CA ALA A 51 -6.50 -12.95 -11.72
C ALA A 51 -6.37 -11.52 -11.18
N PHE A 52 -5.47 -11.28 -10.23
CA PHE A 52 -5.30 -9.99 -9.58
C PHE A 52 -3.83 -9.53 -9.54
N ILE A 53 -3.49 -8.56 -10.39
CA ILE A 53 -2.14 -8.01 -10.49
C ILE A 53 -2.02 -6.75 -9.63
N LEU A 54 -1.21 -6.85 -8.58
CA LEU A 54 -0.81 -5.74 -7.72
C LEU A 54 0.51 -5.10 -8.23
N ASN A 55 0.62 -3.77 -8.13
CA ASN A 55 1.84 -3.00 -8.42
C ASN A 55 2.49 -3.28 -9.80
N PRO A 56 1.76 -3.06 -10.93
CA PRO A 56 2.15 -3.54 -12.26
C PRO A 56 3.27 -2.70 -12.93
N LYS A 57 4.45 -2.62 -12.31
CA LYS A 57 5.69 -2.08 -12.91
C LYS A 57 6.38 -3.15 -13.78
N LEU A 58 5.58 -3.84 -14.59
CA LEU A 58 5.94 -5.01 -15.36
C LEU A 58 6.02 -4.67 -16.86
N THR A 59 6.88 -5.37 -17.60
CA THR A 59 6.80 -5.43 -19.06
C THR A 59 5.57 -6.22 -19.50
N ALA A 60 5.26 -6.19 -20.80
CA ALA A 60 4.12 -6.94 -21.33
C ALA A 60 4.28 -8.46 -21.18
N ALA A 61 5.51 -8.98 -21.27
CA ALA A 61 5.79 -10.41 -21.05
C ALA A 61 5.56 -10.80 -19.59
N GLU A 62 6.09 -10.02 -18.64
CA GLU A 62 5.94 -10.28 -17.20
C GLU A 62 4.48 -10.13 -16.74
N LEU A 63 3.72 -9.18 -17.28
CA LEU A 63 2.30 -9.04 -16.97
C LEU A 63 1.48 -10.23 -17.50
N LEU A 64 1.80 -10.74 -18.70
CA LEU A 64 1.16 -11.94 -19.25
C LEU A 64 1.54 -13.20 -18.47
N ALA A 65 2.79 -13.30 -18.02
CA ALA A 65 3.26 -14.38 -17.14
C ALA A 65 2.52 -14.37 -15.80
N ALA A 66 2.48 -13.23 -15.10
CA ALA A 66 1.75 -13.09 -13.85
C ALA A 66 0.25 -13.40 -13.99
N ALA A 67 -0.38 -13.03 -15.12
CA ALA A 67 -1.75 -13.42 -15.42
C ALA A 67 -1.91 -14.95 -15.65
N CYS A 68 -0.91 -15.62 -16.22
CA CYS A 68 -0.90 -17.08 -16.31
C CYS A 68 -0.71 -17.74 -14.93
N ASP A 69 0.24 -17.25 -14.14
CA ASP A 69 0.59 -17.80 -12.81
C ASP A 69 -0.59 -17.74 -11.83
N ASP A 70 -1.40 -16.67 -11.89
CA ASP A 70 -2.57 -16.51 -11.03
C ASP A 70 -3.78 -17.33 -11.54
N LEU A 71 -4.02 -17.38 -12.86
CA LEU A 71 -5.02 -18.27 -13.48
C LEU A 71 -4.63 -19.77 -13.48
N LYS A 72 -3.43 -20.11 -12.97
CA LYS A 72 -2.82 -21.46 -12.95
C LYS A 72 -2.64 -22.09 -14.34
N ILE A 73 -2.36 -21.25 -15.34
CA ILE A 73 -2.08 -21.63 -16.72
C ILE A 73 -0.61 -22.05 -16.84
N SER A 74 -0.35 -23.26 -17.30
CA SER A 74 1.02 -23.75 -17.55
C SER A 74 1.59 -23.21 -18.87
N TYR A 75 2.83 -22.71 -18.83
CA TYR A 75 3.58 -22.24 -20.01
C TYR A 75 5.08 -22.59 -19.90
N PRO A 76 5.84 -22.64 -21.02
CA PRO A 76 7.27 -22.93 -20.99
C PRO A 76 8.11 -21.82 -20.35
N GLN A 77 9.20 -22.16 -19.63
CA GLN A 77 10.17 -21.16 -19.18
C GLN A 77 10.73 -20.36 -20.37
N GLY A 78 10.86 -19.04 -20.20
CA GLY A 78 11.25 -18.14 -21.28
C GLY A 78 10.20 -17.96 -22.39
N ALA A 79 8.93 -18.26 -22.12
CA ALA A 79 7.84 -18.07 -23.08
C ALA A 79 7.79 -16.63 -23.64
N THR A 80 7.64 -16.52 -24.95
CA THR A 80 7.42 -15.23 -25.61
C THR A 80 6.00 -14.73 -25.36
N ILE A 81 5.78 -13.41 -25.54
CA ILE A 81 4.44 -12.77 -25.51
C ILE A 81 3.42 -13.55 -26.35
N LYS A 82 3.81 -14.09 -27.52
CA LYS A 82 2.94 -14.93 -28.35
C LYS A 82 2.53 -16.22 -27.63
N VAL A 83 3.49 -16.96 -27.05
CA VAL A 83 3.21 -18.24 -26.36
C VAL A 83 2.32 -18.01 -25.14
N LEU A 84 2.58 -16.97 -24.35
CA LEU A 84 1.72 -16.59 -23.23
C LEU A 84 0.29 -16.22 -23.70
N THR A 85 0.18 -15.48 -24.80
CA THR A 85 -1.12 -15.14 -25.42
C THR A 85 -1.85 -16.37 -25.96
N ASP A 86 -1.14 -17.33 -26.59
CA ASP A 86 -1.71 -18.58 -27.08
C ASP A 86 -2.22 -19.45 -25.91
N CYS A 87 -1.46 -19.54 -24.82
CA CYS A 87 -1.85 -20.25 -23.58
C CYS A 87 -3.08 -19.61 -22.91
N ILE A 88 -3.10 -18.28 -22.76
CA ILE A 88 -4.25 -17.53 -22.23
C ILE A 88 -5.47 -17.75 -23.12
N ASN A 89 -5.34 -17.64 -24.45
CA ASN A 89 -6.45 -17.85 -25.38
C ASN A 89 -7.05 -19.27 -25.26
N ALA A 90 -6.22 -20.30 -25.13
CA ALA A 90 -6.67 -21.67 -24.91
C ALA A 90 -7.48 -21.82 -23.61
N TYR A 91 -6.96 -21.28 -22.49
CA TYR A 91 -7.65 -21.29 -21.19
C TYR A 91 -8.98 -20.53 -21.24
N LEU A 92 -9.01 -19.35 -21.85
CA LEU A 92 -10.22 -18.53 -21.96
C LEU A 92 -11.32 -19.23 -22.78
N LEU A 93 -10.93 -19.94 -23.85
CA LEU A 93 -11.86 -20.76 -24.64
C LEU A 93 -12.38 -21.96 -23.85
N GLU A 94 -11.55 -22.60 -23.03
CA GLU A 94 -11.96 -23.69 -22.14
C GLU A 94 -12.90 -23.19 -21.03
N ALA A 95 -12.59 -22.08 -20.37
CA ALA A 95 -13.44 -21.44 -19.37
C ALA A 95 -14.83 -21.14 -19.97
N HIS A 96 -14.87 -20.48 -21.13
CA HIS A 96 -16.11 -20.17 -21.84
C HIS A 96 -16.91 -21.40 -22.29
N ALA A 97 -16.24 -22.48 -22.72
CA ALA A 97 -16.89 -23.75 -23.06
C ALA A 97 -17.58 -24.43 -21.85
N ASN A 98 -17.16 -24.08 -20.63
CA ASN A 98 -17.76 -24.51 -19.37
C ASN A 98 -18.72 -23.43 -18.76
N ASP A 99 -19.13 -22.43 -19.55
CA ASP A 99 -19.88 -21.22 -19.14
C ASP A 99 -19.27 -20.41 -17.98
N ARG A 100 -17.96 -20.60 -17.71
CA ARG A 100 -17.18 -19.73 -16.83
C ARG A 100 -16.81 -18.43 -17.55
N ARG A 101 -16.48 -17.41 -16.77
CA ARG A 101 -15.95 -16.11 -17.23
C ARG A 101 -14.58 -15.89 -16.64
N THR A 102 -13.72 -15.12 -17.31
CA THR A 102 -12.40 -14.75 -16.75
C THR A 102 -12.28 -13.23 -16.61
N VAL A 103 -11.86 -12.78 -15.42
CA VAL A 103 -11.71 -11.37 -15.06
C VAL A 103 -10.28 -11.11 -14.58
N LEU A 104 -9.55 -10.27 -15.32
CA LEU A 104 -8.22 -9.78 -14.93
C LEU A 104 -8.36 -8.41 -14.24
N ILE A 105 -8.09 -8.35 -12.94
CA ILE A 105 -8.09 -7.13 -12.15
C ILE A 105 -6.64 -6.62 -12.02
N ILE A 106 -6.42 -5.32 -12.21
CA ILE A 106 -5.10 -4.69 -12.12
C ILE A 106 -5.22 -3.45 -11.21
N ASP A 107 -4.57 -3.45 -10.04
CA ASP A 107 -4.53 -2.27 -9.17
C ASP A 107 -3.35 -1.34 -9.51
N GLU A 108 -3.46 -0.07 -9.11
CA GLU A 108 -2.46 0.98 -9.36
C GLU A 108 -2.04 1.10 -10.84
N ALA A 109 -3.00 0.88 -11.75
CA ALA A 109 -2.77 0.69 -13.18
C ALA A 109 -2.28 1.95 -13.93
N GLN A 110 -2.20 3.12 -13.29
CA GLN A 110 -1.48 4.28 -13.85
C GLN A 110 0.04 4.06 -13.97
N ASN A 111 0.58 3.01 -13.32
CA ASN A 111 1.99 2.61 -13.49
C ASN A 111 2.25 1.83 -14.78
N LEU A 112 1.21 1.38 -15.50
CA LEU A 112 1.37 0.65 -16.76
C LEU A 112 1.95 1.53 -17.87
N SER A 113 2.82 0.96 -18.71
CA SER A 113 3.27 1.62 -19.93
C SER A 113 2.17 1.61 -21.01
N ILE A 114 2.28 2.50 -21.99
CA ILE A 114 1.38 2.53 -23.16
C ILE A 114 1.45 1.21 -23.94
N GLU A 115 2.63 0.58 -24.02
CA GLU A 115 2.83 -0.71 -24.67
C GLU A 115 2.06 -1.83 -23.95
N VAL A 116 2.14 -1.90 -22.61
CA VAL A 116 1.42 -2.93 -21.85
C VAL A 116 -0.09 -2.74 -21.96
N LEU A 117 -0.58 -1.50 -21.88
CA LEU A 117 -1.99 -1.18 -22.11
C LEU A 117 -2.46 -1.58 -23.52
N GLU A 118 -1.62 -1.39 -24.55
CA GLU A 118 -1.93 -1.82 -25.91
C GLU A 118 -1.93 -3.36 -26.04
N GLN A 119 -1.04 -4.09 -25.36
CA GLN A 119 -1.10 -5.56 -25.31
C GLN A 119 -2.36 -6.06 -24.59
N LEU A 120 -2.78 -5.42 -23.49
CA LEU A 120 -4.08 -5.69 -22.87
C LEU A 120 -5.25 -5.43 -23.83
N ARG A 121 -5.19 -4.35 -24.62
CA ARG A 121 -6.18 -4.09 -25.68
C ARG A 121 -6.20 -5.22 -26.71
N LEU A 122 -5.04 -5.77 -27.08
CA LEU A 122 -4.94 -6.89 -28.01
C LEU A 122 -5.53 -8.20 -27.44
N LEU A 123 -5.31 -8.52 -26.15
CA LEU A 123 -5.96 -9.66 -25.48
C LEU A 123 -7.49 -9.58 -25.54
N THR A 124 -8.08 -8.40 -25.33
CA THR A 124 -9.54 -8.21 -25.39
C THR A 124 -10.14 -8.30 -26.80
N ASN A 125 -9.35 -8.61 -27.85
CA ASN A 125 -9.89 -9.04 -29.14
C ASN A 125 -10.35 -10.51 -29.15
N LEU A 126 -10.06 -11.28 -28.09
CA LEU A 126 -10.48 -12.66 -27.96
C LEU A 126 -11.97 -12.70 -27.59
N GLU A 127 -12.78 -13.05 -28.58
CA GLU A 127 -14.25 -13.01 -28.54
C GLU A 127 -14.82 -14.22 -29.28
N THR A 128 -15.95 -14.75 -28.81
CA THR A 128 -16.79 -15.64 -29.64
C THR A 128 -17.86 -14.82 -30.36
N ASN A 129 -18.62 -15.47 -31.25
CA ASN A 129 -19.76 -14.85 -31.94
C ASN A 129 -20.89 -14.36 -31.01
N GLN A 130 -20.76 -14.52 -29.69
CA GLN A 130 -21.80 -14.19 -28.71
C GLN A 130 -21.29 -13.42 -27.48
N ARG A 131 -20.05 -13.61 -27.01
CA ARG A 131 -19.52 -12.95 -25.79
C ARG A 131 -18.02 -12.64 -25.90
N LYS A 132 -17.55 -11.68 -25.09
CA LYS A 132 -16.12 -11.48 -24.80
C LYS A 132 -15.58 -12.67 -24.00
N LEU A 133 -14.34 -13.08 -24.23
CA LEU A 133 -13.71 -14.17 -23.48
C LEU A 133 -12.98 -13.69 -22.21
N LEU A 134 -12.36 -12.51 -22.27
CA LEU A 134 -11.69 -11.87 -21.14
C LEU A 134 -12.28 -10.48 -20.89
N GLN A 135 -12.51 -10.16 -19.61
CA GLN A 135 -12.77 -8.80 -19.14
C GLN A 135 -11.61 -8.30 -18.26
N ILE A 136 -11.29 -7.01 -18.35
CA ILE A 136 -10.22 -6.37 -17.58
C ILE A 136 -10.79 -5.25 -16.70
N ILE A 137 -10.49 -5.28 -15.40
CA ILE A 137 -10.83 -4.21 -14.45
C ILE A 137 -9.56 -3.44 -14.10
N LEU A 138 -9.46 -2.20 -14.56
CA LEU A 138 -8.37 -1.30 -14.23
C LEU A 138 -8.76 -0.47 -13.00
N LEU A 139 -7.99 -0.59 -11.92
CA LEU A 139 -8.11 0.28 -10.74
C LEU A 139 -6.91 1.24 -10.75
N GLY A 140 -7.11 2.52 -10.40
CA GLY A 140 -6.00 3.47 -10.43
C GLY A 140 -6.28 4.86 -9.90
N GLN A 141 -5.24 5.69 -9.91
CA GLN A 141 -5.25 7.10 -9.54
C GLN A 141 -5.70 7.98 -10.73
N PRO A 142 -6.05 9.27 -10.54
CA PRO A 142 -6.56 10.14 -11.62
C PRO A 142 -5.65 10.25 -12.85
N GLU A 143 -4.35 10.04 -12.68
CA GLU A 143 -3.33 9.97 -13.74
C GLU A 143 -3.66 8.90 -14.79
N LEU A 144 -4.37 7.83 -14.41
CA LEU A 144 -4.84 6.80 -15.35
C LEU A 144 -5.86 7.39 -16.35
N LEU A 145 -6.69 8.36 -15.94
CA LEU A 145 -7.61 9.05 -16.85
C LEU A 145 -6.84 9.92 -17.85
N VAL A 146 -5.75 10.57 -17.42
CA VAL A 146 -4.86 11.36 -18.27
C VAL A 146 -4.11 10.46 -19.26
N LEU A 147 -3.64 9.30 -18.80
CA LEU A 147 -2.99 8.27 -19.63
C LEU A 147 -3.96 7.73 -20.69
N LEU A 148 -5.18 7.35 -20.32
CA LEU A 148 -6.23 6.85 -21.20
C LEU A 148 -6.89 7.91 -22.10
N ALA A 149 -6.54 9.19 -21.92
CA ALA A 149 -6.93 10.29 -22.81
C ALA A 149 -5.93 10.55 -23.94
N LYS A 150 -4.72 9.95 -23.88
CA LYS A 150 -3.69 10.11 -24.91
C LYS A 150 -4.15 9.55 -26.28
N PRO A 151 -3.79 10.17 -27.41
CA PRO A 151 -4.23 9.75 -28.75
C PRO A 151 -3.96 8.27 -29.07
N GLU A 152 -2.81 7.76 -28.63
CA GLU A 152 -2.35 6.39 -28.83
C GLU A 152 -3.30 5.37 -28.19
N LEU A 153 -3.82 5.68 -26.99
CA LEU A 153 -4.71 4.81 -26.22
C LEU A 153 -6.20 5.02 -26.52
N ARG A 154 -6.54 5.84 -27.53
CA ARG A 154 -7.94 6.12 -27.93
C ARG A 154 -8.74 4.84 -28.19
N GLN A 155 -8.14 3.82 -28.83
CA GLN A 155 -8.82 2.56 -29.13
C GLN A 155 -9.14 1.74 -27.88
N LEU A 156 -8.25 1.72 -26.89
CA LEU A 156 -8.50 1.09 -25.59
C LEU A 156 -9.59 1.86 -24.83
N SER A 157 -9.46 3.19 -24.76
CA SER A 157 -10.41 4.06 -24.08
C SER A 157 -11.84 3.90 -24.63
N GLN A 158 -12.00 3.66 -25.94
CA GLN A 158 -13.31 3.35 -26.56
C GLN A 158 -13.91 1.99 -26.15
N ARG A 159 -13.12 1.06 -25.62
CA ARG A 159 -13.58 -0.26 -25.11
C ARG A 159 -13.92 -0.28 -23.62
N ILE A 160 -13.64 0.80 -22.90
CA ILE A 160 -14.01 0.95 -21.49
C ILE A 160 -15.52 1.25 -21.42
N THR A 161 -16.31 0.22 -21.10
CA THR A 161 -17.78 0.28 -21.08
C THR A 161 -18.33 0.91 -19.81
N ALA A 162 -17.63 0.72 -18.68
CA ALA A 162 -17.96 1.33 -17.40
C ALA A 162 -16.78 2.15 -16.87
N ARG A 163 -17.03 3.39 -16.48
CA ARG A 163 -16.09 4.27 -15.77
C ARG A 163 -16.75 4.72 -14.47
N PHE A 164 -16.11 4.44 -13.34
CA PHE A 164 -16.48 5.01 -12.05
C PHE A 164 -15.32 5.86 -11.49
N HIS A 165 -15.67 6.95 -10.80
CA HIS A 165 -14.71 7.77 -10.08
C HIS A 165 -15.08 7.80 -8.60
N LEU A 166 -14.27 7.10 -7.79
CA LEU A 166 -14.40 7.05 -6.34
C LEU A 166 -13.94 8.37 -5.73
N ASN A 167 -14.89 9.31 -5.70
CA ASN A 167 -14.76 10.59 -5.04
C ASN A 167 -14.49 10.41 -3.53
N ALA A 168 -13.81 11.38 -2.92
CA ALA A 168 -13.72 11.51 -1.47
C ALA A 168 -15.12 11.60 -0.81
N LEU A 169 -15.21 11.27 0.48
CA LEU A 169 -16.46 11.35 1.24
C LEU A 169 -16.88 12.82 1.40
N ASN A 170 -18.15 13.13 1.11
CA ASN A 170 -18.65 14.47 1.38
C ASN A 170 -18.82 14.71 2.90
N ARG A 171 -18.96 15.98 3.30
CA ARG A 171 -19.11 16.41 4.70
C ARG A 171 -20.04 15.51 5.53
N ASP A 172 -21.20 15.18 4.98
CA ASP A 172 -22.28 14.53 5.71
C ASP A 172 -22.09 13.00 5.78
N GLU A 173 -21.40 12.41 4.79
CA GLU A 173 -20.93 11.01 4.83
C GLU A 173 -19.90 10.77 5.94
N ILE A 174 -19.03 11.74 6.24
CA ILE A 174 -17.90 11.57 7.17
C ILE A 174 -18.36 11.25 8.59
N SER A 175 -19.46 11.86 9.05
CA SER A 175 -20.04 11.56 10.37
C SER A 175 -20.48 10.09 10.48
N ALA A 176 -21.13 9.57 9.42
CA ALA A 176 -21.52 8.16 9.34
C ALA A 176 -20.29 7.23 9.21
N TYR A 177 -19.27 7.64 8.45
CA TYR A 177 -18.02 6.90 8.28
C TYR A 177 -17.26 6.75 9.61
N ILE A 178 -17.01 7.84 10.33
CA ILE A 178 -16.31 7.83 11.62
C ILE A 178 -17.10 6.98 12.63
N LYS A 179 -18.42 7.16 12.71
CA LYS A 179 -19.29 6.34 13.58
C LYS A 179 -19.20 4.85 13.23
N HIS A 180 -19.22 4.49 11.96
CA HIS A 180 -19.11 3.10 11.51
C HIS A 180 -17.74 2.49 11.86
N ARG A 181 -16.63 3.23 11.66
CA ARG A 181 -15.28 2.79 12.05
C ARG A 181 -15.16 2.58 13.55
N LEU A 182 -15.72 3.49 14.37
CA LEU A 182 -15.77 3.35 15.83
C LEU A 182 -16.57 2.11 16.27
N VAL A 183 -17.73 1.85 15.66
CA VAL A 183 -18.55 0.66 15.98
C VAL A 183 -17.83 -0.64 15.60
N VAL A 184 -17.09 -0.67 14.48
CA VAL A 184 -16.25 -1.82 14.09
C VAL A 184 -15.10 -2.03 15.09
N ALA A 185 -14.56 -0.95 15.67
CA ALA A 185 -13.59 -1.02 16.78
C ALA A 185 -14.25 -1.24 18.16
N GLY A 186 -15.49 -1.74 18.22
CA GLY A 186 -16.23 -2.03 19.46
C GLY A 186 -16.68 -0.82 20.28
N ALA A 187 -16.34 0.40 19.87
CA ALA A 187 -16.51 1.62 20.66
C ALA A 187 -17.98 2.09 20.70
N LYS A 188 -18.50 2.32 21.91
CA LYS A 188 -19.90 2.74 22.17
C LYS A 188 -19.93 4.15 22.77
N GLY A 189 -20.47 5.11 22.03
CA GLY A 189 -20.62 6.50 22.48
C GLY A 189 -20.41 7.54 21.37
N THR A 190 -20.34 8.82 21.76
CA THR A 190 -20.07 9.96 20.87
C THR A 190 -18.70 10.56 21.18
N PHE A 191 -17.65 10.02 20.55
CA PHE A 191 -16.26 10.40 20.80
C PHE A 191 -15.82 11.70 20.12
N PHE A 192 -16.59 12.23 19.16
CA PHE A 192 -16.25 13.44 18.41
C PHE A 192 -17.36 14.48 18.50
N THR A 193 -17.00 15.72 18.85
CA THR A 193 -17.92 16.85 18.78
C THR A 193 -18.26 17.20 17.31
N LYS A 194 -19.46 17.74 17.03
CA LYS A 194 -19.81 18.17 15.65
C LYS A 194 -18.76 19.11 15.02
N PRO A 195 -18.26 20.15 15.72
CA PRO A 195 -17.21 21.02 15.18
C PRO A 195 -15.87 20.31 14.96
N ALA A 196 -15.56 19.24 15.69
CA ALA A 196 -14.38 18.42 15.44
C ALA A 196 -14.54 17.64 14.12
N ILE A 197 -15.71 17.06 13.84
CA ILE A 197 -16.02 16.43 12.54
C ILE A 197 -15.91 17.45 11.39
N ASP A 198 -16.42 18.68 11.59
CA ASP A 198 -16.26 19.76 10.61
C ASP A 198 -14.78 20.17 10.39
N ARG A 199 -13.91 20.13 11.42
CA ARG A 199 -12.47 20.37 11.27
C ARG A 199 -11.76 19.18 10.61
N ILE A 200 -12.13 17.93 10.93
CA ILE A 200 -11.63 16.71 10.27
C ILE A 200 -11.93 16.75 8.77
N TYR A 201 -13.14 17.16 8.36
CA TYR A 201 -13.47 17.33 6.94
C TYR A 201 -12.56 18.37 6.27
N LYS A 202 -12.40 19.56 6.88
CA LYS A 202 -11.54 20.63 6.34
C LYS A 202 -10.06 20.24 6.20
N ILE A 203 -9.56 19.30 7.00
CA ILE A 203 -8.18 18.80 6.94
C ILE A 203 -8.06 17.66 5.92
N SER A 204 -8.95 16.67 6.02
CA SER A 204 -8.89 15.45 5.19
C SER A 204 -9.41 15.61 3.77
N GLN A 205 -10.16 16.68 3.48
CA GLN A 205 -10.96 16.86 2.26
C GLN A 205 -11.85 15.65 1.93
N GLY A 206 -12.23 14.87 2.95
CA GLY A 206 -13.04 13.67 2.80
C GLY A 206 -12.29 12.37 2.51
N ILE A 207 -10.95 12.39 2.42
CA ILE A 207 -10.14 11.20 2.08
C ILE A 207 -10.10 10.23 3.29
N PRO A 208 -10.67 9.01 3.20
CA PRO A 208 -10.73 8.04 4.29
C PRO A 208 -9.39 7.72 4.96
N ARG A 209 -8.29 7.62 4.21
CA ARG A 209 -6.94 7.42 4.79
C ARG A 209 -6.56 8.56 5.75
N ILE A 210 -6.79 9.82 5.35
CA ILE A 210 -6.48 10.99 6.18
C ILE A 210 -7.50 11.13 7.33
N ILE A 211 -8.78 10.82 7.09
CA ILE A 211 -9.80 10.79 8.16
C ILE A 211 -9.38 9.82 9.27
N ASN A 212 -9.05 8.56 8.94
CA ASN A 212 -8.62 7.57 9.93
C ASN A 212 -7.39 8.06 10.72
N LEU A 213 -6.36 8.50 10.00
CA LEU A 213 -5.08 8.95 10.53
C LEU A 213 -5.23 10.16 11.48
N VAL A 214 -6.05 11.15 11.13
CA VAL A 214 -6.35 12.29 12.01
C VAL A 214 -7.25 11.88 13.18
N CYS A 215 -8.23 11.01 12.97
CA CYS A 215 -9.12 10.53 14.03
C CYS A 215 -8.37 9.73 15.10
N ASP A 216 -7.47 8.84 14.69
CA ASP A 216 -6.66 7.98 15.55
C ASP A 216 -5.79 8.80 16.51
N ARG A 217 -4.95 9.69 15.99
CA ARG A 217 -4.18 10.62 16.83
C ARG A 217 -5.05 11.59 17.63
N SER A 218 -6.23 11.98 17.12
CA SER A 218 -7.16 12.81 17.90
C SER A 218 -7.72 12.07 19.12
N LEU A 219 -7.99 10.77 19.01
CA LEU A 219 -8.45 9.93 20.12
C LEU A 219 -7.33 9.74 21.15
N LEU A 220 -6.10 9.44 20.70
CA LEU A 220 -4.92 9.36 21.56
C LEU A 220 -4.65 10.69 22.30
N GLY A 221 -4.71 11.82 21.59
CA GLY A 221 -4.56 13.15 22.19
C GLY A 221 -5.67 13.50 23.18
N THR A 222 -6.90 13.06 22.93
CA THR A 222 -8.06 13.23 23.83
C THR A 222 -7.89 12.43 25.12
N TYR A 223 -7.46 11.17 25.01
CA TYR A 223 -7.12 10.32 26.14
C TYR A 223 -5.96 10.90 26.97
N SER A 224 -4.89 11.36 26.30
CA SER A 224 -3.72 11.99 26.95
C SER A 224 -4.05 13.31 27.67
N GLU A 225 -4.94 14.15 27.12
CA GLU A 225 -5.41 15.38 27.77
C GLU A 225 -6.55 15.12 28.80
N GLY A 226 -6.99 13.87 28.99
CA GLY A 226 -8.01 13.47 29.95
C GLY A 226 -9.45 13.89 29.59
N GLU A 227 -9.68 14.30 28.34
CA GLU A 227 -11.01 14.68 27.84
C GLU A 227 -11.81 13.44 27.41
N LEU A 228 -13.15 13.52 27.45
CA LEU A 228 -14.05 12.43 27.02
C LEU A 228 -14.54 12.57 25.57
N GLN A 229 -14.26 13.69 24.89
CA GLN A 229 -14.64 13.93 23.50
C GLN A 229 -13.59 14.74 22.76
N VAL A 230 -13.30 14.34 21.52
CA VAL A 230 -12.42 15.06 20.60
C VAL A 230 -13.00 16.44 20.29
N THR A 231 -12.22 17.47 20.62
CA THR A 231 -12.50 18.89 20.32
C THR A 231 -11.73 19.37 19.07
N PRO A 232 -12.15 20.46 18.41
CA PRO A 232 -11.44 21.00 17.23
C PRO A 232 -9.98 21.37 17.48
N LYS A 233 -9.64 21.73 18.72
CA LYS A 233 -8.26 22.00 19.18
C LYS A 233 -7.40 20.74 19.06
N ILE A 234 -7.90 19.61 19.59
CA ILE A 234 -7.19 18.33 19.56
C ILE A 234 -7.06 17.83 18.12
N VAL A 235 -8.10 17.97 17.28
CA VAL A 235 -8.01 17.67 15.83
C VAL A 235 -6.91 18.50 15.15
N ALA A 236 -6.82 19.80 15.43
CA ALA A 236 -5.81 20.66 14.82
C ALA A 236 -4.38 20.30 15.25
N LYS A 237 -4.20 19.99 16.55
CA LYS A 237 -2.94 19.47 17.12
C LYS A 237 -2.53 18.16 16.44
N ALA A 238 -3.39 17.15 16.50
CA ALA A 238 -3.18 15.84 15.88
C ALA A 238 -2.88 15.92 14.37
N ALA A 239 -3.55 16.80 13.63
CA ALA A 239 -3.25 16.99 12.21
C ALA A 239 -1.86 17.56 11.96
N SER A 240 -1.41 18.55 12.75
CA SER A 240 -0.08 19.14 12.62
C SER A 240 1.06 18.20 13.01
N GLU A 241 0.78 17.17 13.82
CA GLU A 241 1.75 16.13 14.21
C GLU A 241 2.01 15.11 13.09
N ILE A 242 1.08 14.92 12.14
CA ILE A 242 1.17 13.83 11.14
C ILE A 242 1.28 14.36 9.70
N LEU A 243 0.61 15.46 9.39
CA LEU A 243 0.69 16.10 8.06
C LEU A 243 1.88 17.07 7.97
N GLY A 244 2.70 17.12 9.02
CA GLY A 244 3.67 18.17 9.28
C GLY A 244 3.00 19.49 9.70
N PRO A 245 3.80 20.52 10.03
CA PRO A 245 3.26 21.86 10.13
C PRO A 245 2.65 22.24 8.78
N GLU A 246 1.35 22.56 8.75
CA GLU A 246 0.72 23.19 7.58
C GLU A 246 1.64 24.36 7.16
N THR A 247 2.12 24.37 5.91
CA THR A 247 2.74 25.56 5.30
C THR A 247 1.65 26.59 5.02
N GLN A 248 1.06 27.09 6.11
CA GLN A 248 0.28 28.31 6.13
C GLN A 248 1.20 29.41 5.62
N ALA A 249 1.07 29.70 4.32
CA ALA A 249 1.66 30.86 3.69
C ALA A 249 1.07 32.09 4.39
N SER A 250 1.73 32.50 5.49
CA SER A 250 1.24 33.56 6.37
C SER A 250 0.86 34.75 5.49
N PRO A 251 -0.41 35.22 5.53
CA PRO A 251 -0.86 36.27 4.62
C PRO A 251 0.05 37.46 4.86
N ASN A 252 0.86 37.79 3.86
CA ASN A 252 2.13 38.47 4.08
C ASN A 252 1.83 39.90 4.56
N TRP A 253 1.78 40.08 5.87
CA TRP A 253 1.15 41.25 6.50
C TRP A 253 1.83 42.56 6.11
N ARG A 254 3.10 42.47 5.69
CA ARG A 254 3.86 43.54 5.05
C ARG A 254 3.20 44.04 3.76
N LEU A 255 2.69 43.17 2.89
CA LEU A 255 1.95 43.57 1.68
C LEU A 255 0.62 44.24 2.03
N ILE A 256 -0.10 43.75 3.05
CA ILE A 256 -1.36 44.37 3.50
C ILE A 256 -1.09 45.75 4.12
N ALA A 257 -0.01 45.89 4.89
CA ALA A 257 0.45 47.16 5.45
C ALA A 257 0.95 48.14 4.37
N ILE A 258 1.69 47.66 3.37
CA ILE A 258 2.14 48.48 2.22
C ILE A 258 0.92 48.94 1.41
N ALA A 259 -0.09 48.10 1.22
CA ALA A 259 -1.32 48.48 0.54
C ALA A 259 -2.13 49.52 1.33
N SER A 260 -2.23 49.40 2.65
CA SER A 260 -2.94 50.40 3.47
C SER A 260 -2.18 51.74 3.56
N ILE A 261 -0.84 51.71 3.67
CA ILE A 261 0.00 52.92 3.59
C ILE A 261 -0.10 53.57 2.21
N GLY A 262 -0.04 52.80 1.13
CA GLY A 262 -0.20 53.30 -0.24
C GLY A 262 -1.57 53.94 -0.46
N SER A 263 -2.64 53.32 0.03
CA SER A 263 -3.99 53.89 -0.01
C SER A 263 -4.09 55.19 0.79
N LEU A 264 -3.44 55.28 1.96
CA LEU A 264 -3.39 56.50 2.77
C LEU A 264 -2.61 57.63 2.09
N VAL A 265 -1.51 57.32 1.39
CA VAL A 265 -0.73 58.29 0.61
C VAL A 265 -1.51 58.78 -0.61
N VAL A 266 -2.24 57.91 -1.31
CA VAL A 266 -3.12 58.32 -2.41
C VAL A 266 -4.29 59.18 -1.90
N LEU A 267 -4.93 58.81 -0.78
CA LEU A 267 -6.02 59.58 -0.19
C LEU A 267 -5.56 60.96 0.33
N THR A 268 -4.41 61.03 1.00
CA THR A 268 -3.84 62.33 1.44
C THR A 268 -3.34 63.16 0.27
N GLY A 269 -2.74 62.56 -0.75
CA GLY A 269 -2.38 63.25 -2.00
C GLY A 269 -3.58 63.82 -2.75
N LEU A 270 -4.67 63.04 -2.89
CA LEU A 270 -5.90 63.49 -3.53
C LEU A 270 -6.60 64.58 -2.70
N LEU A 271 -6.58 64.47 -1.36
CA LEU A 271 -7.13 65.47 -0.45
C LEU A 271 -6.34 66.78 -0.52
N ILE A 272 -5.00 66.72 -0.57
CA ILE A 272 -4.15 67.90 -0.76
C ILE A 272 -4.45 68.55 -2.11
N LEU A 273 -4.52 67.77 -3.20
CA LEU A 273 -4.80 68.29 -4.54
C LEU A 273 -6.20 68.93 -4.65
N MET A 274 -7.19 68.42 -3.90
CA MET A 274 -8.52 69.03 -3.74
C MET A 274 -8.52 70.30 -2.87
N LEU A 275 -7.57 70.44 -1.93
CA LEU A 275 -7.45 71.59 -1.02
C LEU A 275 -6.52 72.70 -1.53
N THR A 276 -5.62 72.40 -2.47
CA THR A 276 -4.74 73.38 -3.13
C THR A 276 -5.15 73.63 -4.59
N GLY A 277 -6.41 73.38 -4.93
CA GLY A 277 -6.96 73.37 -6.28
C GLY A 277 -7.24 74.73 -6.93
N GLU A 278 -6.53 75.80 -6.53
CA GLU A 278 -6.65 77.15 -7.10
C GLU A 278 -5.28 77.70 -7.53
N SER A 279 -4.92 77.56 -8.82
CA SER A 279 -4.98 78.69 -9.76
C SER A 279 -4.65 78.30 -11.21
N GLU A 280 -5.35 78.96 -12.14
CA GLU A 280 -4.93 79.42 -13.48
C GLU A 280 -3.97 78.56 -14.33
N ALA A 281 -4.52 77.96 -15.39
CA ALA A 281 -3.75 77.53 -16.56
C ALA A 281 -3.65 78.67 -17.61
N PRO A 282 -2.46 79.07 -18.07
CA PRO A 282 -2.33 80.02 -19.18
C PRO A 282 -2.68 79.37 -20.53
N ILE A 283 -3.57 80.02 -21.30
CA ILE A 283 -3.89 79.62 -22.67
C ILE A 283 -2.92 80.28 -23.65
N ALA A 284 -2.33 79.50 -24.56
CA ALA A 284 -1.58 80.02 -25.71
C ALA A 284 -2.12 79.41 -27.03
N GLN A 285 -2.72 80.26 -27.85
CA GLN A 285 -3.04 80.03 -29.27
C GLN A 285 -1.75 80.37 -30.10
N ILE A 286 -1.48 79.97 -31.36
CA ILE A 286 -2.19 80.07 -32.66
C ILE A 286 -1.39 79.15 -33.63
N GLN A 287 -1.97 78.10 -34.24
CA GLN A 287 -2.44 78.05 -35.66
C GLN A 287 -1.31 77.68 -36.70
N PRO A 288 -1.62 77.22 -37.95
CA PRO A 288 -0.76 76.26 -38.67
C PRO A 288 -0.15 76.75 -40.01
N THR A 289 0.70 75.89 -40.60
CA THR A 289 1.01 75.87 -42.04
C THR A 289 0.88 74.44 -42.56
N ALA A 290 0.34 74.25 -43.77
CA ALA A 290 0.15 72.93 -44.40
C ALA A 290 1.09 72.73 -45.58
N GLN A 291 1.40 71.47 -45.92
CA GLN A 291 1.41 70.98 -47.32
C GLN A 291 1.54 69.44 -47.43
N GLN A 292 0.86 68.91 -48.46
CA GLN A 292 1.01 67.57 -49.04
C GLN A 292 2.16 67.61 -50.09
N GLU A 293 2.83 66.53 -50.55
CA GLU A 293 2.73 65.08 -50.26
C GLU A 293 4.15 64.42 -50.42
N THR A 294 4.49 63.20 -50.90
CA THR A 294 3.81 62.20 -51.77
C THR A 294 4.44 60.79 -51.63
N VAL A 295 3.73 59.78 -52.13
CA VAL A 295 4.07 58.35 -52.40
C VAL A 295 5.52 58.03 -52.84
N ALA A 296 6.11 56.96 -52.27
CA ALA A 296 6.91 55.93 -53.00
C ALA A 296 7.19 54.66 -52.14
N THR A 297 7.30 53.48 -52.78
CA THR A 297 7.62 52.16 -52.17
C THR A 297 9.00 51.66 -52.62
N ILE A 298 9.80 51.04 -51.74
CA ILE A 298 11.00 50.23 -52.09
C ILE A 298 11.08 48.97 -51.21
N ASN A 299 11.61 47.87 -51.75
CA ASN A 299 11.85 46.58 -51.10
C ASN A 299 13.36 46.31 -50.87
N GLN A 300 13.68 45.46 -49.87
CA GLN A 300 14.91 44.60 -49.81
C GLN A 300 16.28 45.32 -49.79
N PRO A 301 17.44 44.63 -49.73
CA PRO A 301 17.73 43.19 -49.51
C PRO A 301 18.71 42.90 -48.33
N MET A 302 19.14 41.63 -48.21
CA MET A 302 20.28 41.19 -47.38
C MET A 302 21.59 41.11 -48.19
N THR A 303 22.70 41.56 -47.62
CA THR A 303 24.08 41.04 -47.82
C THR A 303 24.85 41.26 -46.51
N ALA A 304 25.48 40.30 -45.83
CA ALA A 304 26.43 39.25 -46.23
C ALA A 304 27.91 39.70 -46.23
N ARG A 305 28.61 39.28 -45.15
CA ARG A 305 29.99 38.73 -45.12
C ARG A 305 31.19 39.70 -44.94
N GLU A 306 32.16 39.24 -44.13
CA GLU A 306 33.60 39.65 -44.06
C GLU A 306 33.90 41.11 -43.57
N ASP A 307 35.00 41.44 -42.88
CA ASP A 307 36.20 40.76 -42.30
C ASP A 307 36.88 41.81 -41.33
N GLN A 308 37.63 41.57 -40.23
CA GLN A 308 39.08 41.23 -40.14
C GLN A 308 39.67 41.33 -38.69
N PHE A 309 40.69 40.50 -38.39
CA PHE A 309 41.99 40.72 -37.67
C PHE A 309 42.15 41.65 -36.42
N ALA A 310 43.09 41.42 -35.47
CA ALA A 310 44.05 40.32 -35.24
C ALA A 310 44.64 40.29 -33.80
N ASP A 311 45.19 39.12 -33.44
CA ASP A 311 46.34 38.78 -32.57
C ASP A 311 46.84 39.68 -31.41
N ALA A 312 47.08 39.00 -30.28
CA ALA A 312 48.45 38.86 -29.73
C ALA A 312 48.58 37.55 -28.92
N THR A 313 49.65 36.77 -29.15
CA THR A 313 49.87 35.44 -28.54
C THR A 313 51.01 35.43 -27.51
N ALA A 314 50.96 34.48 -26.58
CA ALA A 314 52.11 34.03 -25.78
C ALA A 314 52.17 32.49 -25.82
N TYR A 315 53.37 31.92 -25.90
CA TYR A 315 53.60 30.57 -26.40
C TYR A 315 54.45 29.74 -25.42
N VAL A 316 54.01 28.53 -25.07
CA VAL A 316 54.82 27.50 -24.37
C VAL A 316 54.50 26.14 -24.98
N ALA A 317 55.54 25.36 -25.29
CA ALA A 317 55.42 24.12 -26.05
C ALA A 317 55.19 22.87 -25.17
N PRO A 318 54.52 21.82 -25.68
CA PRO A 318 54.36 20.55 -24.98
C PRO A 318 55.63 19.68 -25.03
N ALA A 319 55.84 18.89 -23.97
CA ALA A 319 56.89 17.87 -23.87
C ALA A 319 56.40 16.50 -24.43
N PRO A 320 57.29 15.54 -24.74
CA PRO A 320 56.94 14.41 -25.62
C PRO A 320 56.07 13.33 -24.97
N GLN A 321 55.27 12.67 -25.80
CA GLN A 321 54.47 11.52 -25.42
C GLN A 321 55.37 10.31 -25.11
N GLN A 322 55.19 9.70 -23.94
CA GLN A 322 55.62 8.32 -23.70
C GLN A 322 54.45 7.37 -23.98
N SER A 323 54.74 6.28 -24.69
CA SER A 323 53.79 5.21 -24.96
C SER A 323 53.49 4.43 -23.68
N LEU A 324 52.24 4.50 -23.20
CA LEU A 324 51.71 3.48 -22.31
C LEU A 324 51.25 2.30 -23.17
N GLU A 325 51.80 1.12 -22.91
CA GLU A 325 51.39 -0.11 -23.59
C GLU A 325 49.94 -0.44 -23.22
N ILE A 326 49.15 -0.83 -24.23
CA ILE A 326 47.80 -1.33 -24.01
C ILE A 326 47.95 -2.76 -23.48
N ALA A 327 47.84 -2.92 -22.16
CA ALA A 327 47.73 -4.23 -21.55
C ALA A 327 46.53 -4.98 -22.14
N GLU A 328 46.71 -6.26 -22.46
CA GLU A 328 45.66 -7.10 -23.02
C GLU A 328 44.42 -7.14 -22.11
N PRO A 329 43.20 -7.24 -22.66
CA PRO A 329 42.01 -7.37 -21.84
C PRO A 329 42.11 -8.61 -20.95
N VAL A 330 42.10 -8.41 -19.63
CA VAL A 330 42.09 -9.51 -18.66
C VAL A 330 40.88 -10.38 -18.97
N ARG A 331 41.17 -11.58 -19.49
CA ARG A 331 40.18 -12.59 -19.83
C ARG A 331 39.50 -13.00 -18.53
N LEU A 332 38.29 -12.48 -18.29
CA LEU A 332 37.40 -13.01 -17.25
C LEU A 332 37.35 -14.51 -17.43
N GLN A 333 37.84 -15.24 -16.42
CA GLN A 333 37.75 -16.68 -16.42
C GLN A 333 36.26 -17.02 -16.38
N THR A 334 35.78 -17.74 -17.37
CA THR A 334 34.54 -18.50 -17.22
C THR A 334 34.70 -19.37 -15.99
N PHE A 335 33.91 -19.07 -14.95
CA PHE A 335 33.64 -20.07 -13.93
C PHE A 335 33.02 -21.26 -14.66
N GLU A 336 33.78 -22.33 -14.81
CA GLU A 336 33.18 -23.60 -15.21
C GLU A 336 32.15 -23.97 -14.16
N GLU A 337 30.93 -24.20 -14.61
CA GLU A 337 29.80 -24.57 -13.76
C GLU A 337 30.12 -25.95 -13.16
N THR A 338 30.68 -25.94 -11.95
CA THR A 338 31.07 -27.14 -11.20
C THR A 338 29.81 -27.86 -10.75
N LYS A 339 29.25 -28.63 -11.69
CA LYS A 339 28.13 -29.55 -11.54
C LYS A 339 28.17 -30.18 -10.14
N PRO A 340 27.18 -29.90 -9.28
CA PRO A 340 27.26 -30.30 -7.88
C PRO A 340 27.43 -31.82 -7.80
N ALA A 341 28.41 -32.24 -7.00
CA ALA A 341 28.58 -33.65 -6.67
C ALA A 341 27.28 -34.16 -6.00
N PRO A 342 26.85 -35.40 -6.26
CA PRO A 342 25.66 -35.95 -5.61
C PRO A 342 25.90 -35.98 -4.09
N TYR A 343 25.19 -35.11 -3.37
CA TYR A 343 25.26 -35.07 -1.92
C TYR A 343 24.69 -36.38 -1.35
N GLY A 344 25.27 -36.85 -0.24
CA GLY A 344 24.94 -38.17 0.30
C GLY A 344 23.50 -38.25 0.79
N ASP A 345 22.75 -39.24 0.30
CA ASP A 345 21.43 -39.63 0.80
C ASP A 345 21.54 -40.18 2.23
N GLN A 346 21.33 -39.30 3.23
CA GLN A 346 21.28 -39.66 4.66
C GLN A 346 20.23 -38.84 5.44
N SER A 347 18.98 -38.82 4.97
CA SER A 347 17.79 -38.84 5.83
C SER A 347 16.54 -39.05 4.99
N SER A 348 16.09 -40.30 4.87
CA SER A 348 14.84 -40.67 4.21
C SER A 348 13.63 -40.42 5.11
N THR A 349 13.34 -39.16 5.40
CA THR A 349 11.98 -38.76 5.79
C THR A 349 11.02 -39.16 4.67
N ASN A 350 9.93 -39.86 5.01
CA ASN A 350 8.90 -40.25 4.03
C ASN A 350 8.03 -39.03 3.70
N LEU A 351 8.60 -38.08 2.96
CA LEU A 351 7.90 -36.88 2.51
C LEU A 351 6.69 -37.29 1.67
N THR A 352 5.51 -36.88 2.10
CA THR A 352 4.26 -37.10 1.39
C THR A 352 4.02 -35.92 0.48
N SER A 353 3.81 -36.15 -0.83
CA SER A 353 3.41 -35.06 -1.73
C SER A 353 2.10 -34.44 -1.26
N LEU A 354 2.03 -33.11 -1.24
CA LEU A 354 0.92 -32.32 -0.71
C LEU A 354 -0.41 -32.70 -1.38
N ARG A 355 -0.36 -33.07 -2.66
CA ARG A 355 -1.51 -33.53 -3.47
C ARG A 355 -2.17 -34.84 -2.99
N LEU A 356 -1.54 -35.57 -2.07
CA LEU A 356 -2.08 -36.81 -1.49
C LEU A 356 -2.74 -36.59 -0.13
N ILE A 357 -2.61 -35.39 0.45
CA ILE A 357 -3.15 -35.03 1.76
C ILE A 357 -4.42 -34.24 1.55
N ARG A 358 -5.42 -34.45 2.41
CA ARG A 358 -6.61 -33.60 2.50
C ARG A 358 -6.54 -32.80 3.79
N GLY A 359 -6.51 -31.48 3.67
CA GLY A 359 -6.68 -30.56 4.80
C GLY A 359 -8.16 -30.30 5.10
N HIS A 360 -8.41 -29.45 6.09
CA HIS A 360 -9.74 -29.09 6.54
C HIS A 360 -10.49 -28.27 5.49
N ASP A 361 -11.80 -28.50 5.38
CA ASP A 361 -12.67 -27.73 4.47
C ASP A 361 -12.95 -26.31 5.00
N ILE A 362 -12.69 -26.03 6.30
CA ILE A 362 -12.84 -24.71 6.93
C ILE A 362 -11.67 -24.32 7.83
N ALA A 363 -11.48 -23.02 8.04
CA ALA A 363 -10.40 -22.48 8.89
C ALA A 363 -10.57 -22.79 10.38
N GLY A 364 -11.80 -23.03 10.86
CA GLY A 364 -12.10 -23.31 12.27
C GLY A 364 -11.43 -24.60 12.77
N ALA A 365 -11.62 -25.71 12.04
CA ALA A 365 -11.01 -26.99 12.41
C ALA A 365 -9.46 -26.94 12.42
N ALA A 366 -8.84 -26.26 11.46
CA ALA A 366 -7.39 -26.00 11.49
C ALA A 366 -6.99 -25.12 12.69
N LEU A 367 -7.79 -24.10 13.04
CA LEU A 367 -7.57 -23.31 14.24
C LEU A 367 -7.71 -24.15 15.53
N ASN A 368 -8.60 -25.15 15.57
CA ASN A 368 -8.66 -26.11 16.67
C ASN A 368 -7.38 -26.96 16.75
N ASP A 369 -6.86 -27.43 15.61
CA ASP A 369 -5.57 -28.13 15.56
C ASP A 369 -4.42 -27.29 16.12
N LEU A 370 -4.42 -25.97 15.87
CA LEU A 370 -3.47 -25.02 16.43
C LEU A 370 -3.71 -24.79 17.93
N LEU A 371 -4.95 -24.60 18.36
CA LEU A 371 -5.34 -24.43 19.77
C LEU A 371 -4.94 -25.62 20.65
N GLN A 372 -5.02 -26.84 20.13
CA GLN A 372 -4.58 -28.05 20.84
C GLN A 372 -3.09 -28.02 21.20
N LEU A 373 -2.24 -27.36 20.39
CA LEU A 373 -0.83 -27.17 20.72
C LEU A 373 -0.65 -26.26 21.95
N TRP A 374 -1.56 -25.32 22.17
CA TRP A 374 -1.61 -24.46 23.36
C TRP A 374 -2.30 -25.11 24.57
N GLY A 375 -2.64 -26.41 24.48
CA GLY A 375 -3.34 -27.16 25.53
C GLY A 375 -4.86 -26.90 25.58
N VAL A 376 -5.46 -26.39 24.51
CA VAL A 376 -6.87 -26.03 24.42
C VAL A 376 -7.56 -26.90 23.37
N ASP A 377 -8.61 -27.62 23.75
CA ASP A 377 -9.43 -28.40 22.81
C ASP A 377 -10.90 -28.02 22.97
N PHE A 378 -11.56 -27.68 21.86
CA PHE A 378 -12.99 -27.37 21.86
C PHE A 378 -13.80 -28.60 21.48
N THR A 379 -14.89 -28.86 22.22
CA THR A 379 -15.79 -30.02 22.01
C THR A 379 -16.55 -30.02 20.68
N ASP A 380 -16.40 -28.96 19.89
CA ASP A 380 -16.89 -28.81 18.52
C ASP A 380 -15.78 -28.08 17.71
N PRO A 381 -14.94 -28.80 16.95
CA PRO A 381 -13.82 -28.20 16.21
C PRO A 381 -14.24 -27.14 15.20
N ASP A 382 -15.45 -27.23 14.64
CA ASP A 382 -15.97 -26.26 13.68
C ASP A 382 -16.36 -24.93 14.36
N SER A 383 -16.53 -24.93 15.68
CA SER A 383 -16.83 -23.75 16.49
C SER A 383 -15.58 -22.92 16.87
N ALA A 384 -14.38 -23.46 16.67
CA ALA A 384 -13.14 -22.81 17.05
C ALA A 384 -12.91 -21.50 16.26
N SER A 385 -12.77 -20.39 16.98
CA SER A 385 -12.62 -19.06 16.40
C SER A 385 -11.65 -18.19 17.21
N CYS A 386 -11.10 -17.15 16.57
CA CYS A 386 -10.28 -16.15 17.26
C CYS A 386 -11.05 -15.46 18.39
N GLU A 387 -12.33 -15.17 18.19
CA GLU A 387 -13.21 -14.54 19.19
C GLU A 387 -13.37 -15.44 20.43
N LEU A 388 -13.39 -16.77 20.24
CA LEU A 388 -13.46 -17.75 21.32
C LEU A 388 -12.10 -17.92 22.03
N ALA A 389 -11.00 -17.93 21.27
CA ALA A 389 -9.64 -17.96 21.80
C ALA A 389 -9.33 -16.73 22.69
N GLU A 390 -9.82 -15.55 22.31
CA GLU A 390 -9.65 -14.33 23.11
C GLU A 390 -10.29 -14.43 24.50
N THR A 391 -11.38 -15.21 24.66
CA THR A 391 -12.04 -15.42 25.97
C THR A 391 -11.16 -16.15 26.99
N ILE A 392 -10.14 -16.89 26.51
CA ILE A 392 -9.16 -17.62 27.32
C ILE A 392 -7.74 -17.01 27.24
N GLY A 393 -7.61 -15.80 26.67
CA GLY A 393 -6.35 -15.04 26.64
C GLY A 393 -5.40 -15.37 25.47
N LEU A 394 -5.82 -16.19 24.52
CA LEU A 394 -5.10 -16.47 23.28
C LEU A 394 -5.62 -15.57 22.16
N PHE A 395 -4.76 -14.70 21.63
CA PHE A 395 -5.14 -13.76 20.57
C PHE A 395 -4.64 -14.25 19.22
N CYS A 396 -5.44 -14.06 18.17
CA CYS A 396 -4.99 -14.28 16.80
C CYS A 396 -4.11 -13.12 16.31
N PHE A 397 -3.12 -13.45 15.49
CA PHE A 397 -2.49 -12.50 14.58
C PHE A 397 -2.51 -13.08 13.17
N SER A 398 -3.22 -12.42 12.26
CA SER A 398 -3.33 -12.82 10.85
C SER A 398 -2.62 -11.82 9.95
N SER A 399 -1.83 -12.31 9.00
CA SER A 399 -1.05 -11.48 8.07
C SER A 399 -0.93 -12.15 6.69
N ILE A 400 -0.37 -11.41 5.74
CA ILE A 400 0.13 -11.94 4.46
C ILE A 400 1.62 -11.57 4.39
N ALA A 401 2.50 -12.55 4.26
CA ALA A 401 3.95 -12.33 4.15
C ALA A 401 4.63 -13.48 3.39
N GLY A 402 5.94 -13.35 3.13
CA GLY A 402 6.76 -14.45 2.62
C GLY A 402 7.15 -15.44 3.73
N LEU A 403 7.65 -16.62 3.35
CA LEU A 403 7.99 -17.70 4.29
C LEU A 403 8.96 -17.24 5.38
N ASN A 404 9.96 -16.45 5.04
CA ASN A 404 10.96 -15.95 5.99
C ASN A 404 10.32 -15.02 7.05
N GLU A 405 9.52 -14.02 6.66
CA GLU A 405 8.84 -13.12 7.63
C GLU A 405 7.78 -13.87 8.47
N MET A 406 7.20 -14.96 7.95
CA MET A 406 6.36 -15.86 8.75
C MET A 406 7.20 -16.66 9.76
N ASN A 407 8.31 -17.24 9.32
CA ASN A 407 9.24 -18.02 10.15
C ASN A 407 9.91 -17.15 11.23
N ASP A 408 10.16 -15.87 10.94
CA ASP A 408 10.67 -14.88 11.90
C ASP A 408 9.79 -14.76 13.16
N PHE A 409 8.51 -15.19 13.14
CA PHE A 409 7.66 -15.21 14.34
C PHE A 409 7.90 -16.41 15.27
N ASP A 410 8.54 -17.49 14.80
CA ASP A 410 8.74 -18.74 15.55
C ASP A 410 7.42 -19.27 16.18
N ARG A 411 6.38 -19.46 15.37
CA ARG A 411 5.07 -19.98 15.81
C ARG A 411 4.43 -20.93 14.79
N PRO A 412 3.76 -21.99 15.25
CA PRO A 412 2.82 -22.74 14.43
C PRO A 412 1.70 -21.84 13.90
N VAL A 413 1.26 -22.11 12.68
CA VAL A 413 0.33 -21.25 11.93
C VAL A 413 -0.75 -22.04 11.23
N VAL A 414 -1.98 -21.51 11.21
CA VAL A 414 -3.00 -21.89 10.25
C VAL A 414 -2.70 -21.23 8.91
N ILE A 415 -2.58 -22.04 7.85
CA ILE A 415 -2.38 -21.60 6.47
C ILE A 415 -3.45 -22.18 5.54
N ASN A 416 -3.69 -21.52 4.41
CA ASN A 416 -4.50 -22.09 3.33
C ASN A 416 -3.60 -22.59 2.20
N LEU A 417 -3.83 -23.82 1.75
CA LEU A 417 -3.17 -24.44 0.60
C LEU A 417 -4.27 -24.96 -0.33
N ASN A 418 -4.40 -24.38 -1.53
CA ASN A 418 -5.39 -24.77 -2.54
C ASN A 418 -6.84 -24.92 -2.01
N ASN A 419 -7.34 -23.91 -1.29
CA ASN A 419 -8.66 -23.86 -0.63
C ASN A 419 -8.86 -24.82 0.56
N GLN A 420 -7.85 -25.61 0.95
CA GLN A 420 -7.88 -26.41 2.19
C GLN A 420 -7.04 -25.77 3.29
N TRP A 421 -7.40 -26.01 4.55
CA TRP A 421 -6.77 -25.41 5.72
C TRP A 421 -5.93 -26.44 6.48
N PHE A 422 -4.72 -26.03 6.86
CA PHE A 422 -3.72 -26.86 7.52
C PHE A 422 -3.06 -26.07 8.65
N THR A 423 -2.60 -26.77 9.67
CA THR A 423 -1.78 -26.17 10.73
C THR A 423 -0.33 -26.60 10.58
N LEU A 424 0.52 -25.70 10.11
CA LEU A 424 1.95 -25.90 10.01
C LEU A 424 2.58 -25.84 11.42
N ILE A 425 3.30 -26.89 11.81
CA ILE A 425 3.87 -27.04 13.16
C ILE A 425 5.40 -27.15 13.19
N GLU A 426 6.04 -27.43 12.06
CA GLU A 426 7.48 -27.65 11.92
C GLU A 426 7.92 -27.14 10.53
N LEU A 427 9.07 -26.49 10.41
CA LEU A 427 9.57 -25.92 9.15
C LEU A 427 11.11 -25.94 9.05
N ASP A 428 11.63 -26.93 8.34
CA ASP A 428 13.05 -27.06 8.01
C ASP A 428 13.38 -26.43 6.63
N ARG A 429 14.67 -26.51 6.26
CA ARG A 429 15.17 -26.26 4.90
C ARG A 429 14.58 -27.11 3.78
N GLY A 430 13.94 -28.24 4.09
CA GLY A 430 13.44 -29.20 3.10
C GLY A 430 12.05 -29.76 3.39
N SER A 431 11.73 -29.94 4.67
CA SER A 431 10.48 -30.48 5.21
C SER A 431 9.61 -29.41 5.86
N ALA A 432 8.31 -29.52 5.71
CA ALA A 432 7.31 -28.80 6.49
C ALA A 432 6.30 -29.81 7.06
N SER A 433 6.03 -29.80 8.36
CA SER A 433 5.05 -30.71 8.96
C SER A 433 3.70 -30.04 9.13
N LEU A 434 2.71 -30.56 8.40
CA LEU A 434 1.32 -30.11 8.40
C LEU A 434 0.48 -31.04 9.30
N LYS A 435 -0.09 -30.49 10.36
CA LYS A 435 -1.11 -31.14 11.18
C LYS A 435 -2.49 -31.00 10.53
N VAL A 436 -3.23 -32.10 10.53
CA VAL A 436 -4.67 -32.21 10.24
C VAL A 436 -5.24 -33.23 11.23
N ASP A 437 -6.18 -32.82 12.08
CA ASP A 437 -6.69 -33.60 13.21
C ASP A 437 -5.52 -34.17 14.06
N ASN A 438 -5.59 -35.44 14.44
CA ASN A 438 -4.53 -36.15 15.16
C ASN A 438 -3.49 -36.80 14.21
N THR A 439 -3.32 -36.26 12.99
CA THR A 439 -2.33 -36.72 12.00
C THR A 439 -1.37 -35.60 11.60
N ILE A 440 -0.10 -35.96 11.42
CA ILE A 440 0.97 -35.04 11.00
C ILE A 440 1.55 -35.59 9.69
N HIS A 441 1.66 -34.72 8.70
CA HIS A 441 2.19 -35.03 7.37
C HIS A 441 3.40 -34.15 7.06
N SER A 442 4.58 -34.76 6.92
CA SER A 442 5.77 -34.05 6.43
C SER A 442 5.71 -33.94 4.91
N VAL A 443 5.75 -32.72 4.38
CA VAL A 443 5.70 -32.39 2.94
C VAL A 443 6.98 -31.66 2.50
N PRO A 444 7.37 -31.70 1.21
CA PRO A 444 8.45 -30.87 0.72
C PRO A 444 8.08 -29.37 0.80
N VAL A 445 8.99 -28.53 1.31
CA VAL A 445 8.75 -27.06 1.40
C VAL A 445 8.46 -26.44 0.03
N ALA A 446 9.02 -26.99 -1.04
CA ALA A 446 8.70 -26.57 -2.41
C ALA A 446 7.21 -26.80 -2.77
N GLU A 447 6.63 -27.96 -2.41
CA GLU A 447 5.20 -28.22 -2.66
C GLU A 447 4.29 -27.32 -1.80
N LEU A 448 4.73 -26.93 -0.60
CA LEU A 448 4.03 -25.95 0.24
C LEU A 448 4.08 -24.56 -0.40
N LEU A 449 5.25 -24.09 -0.83
CA LEU A 449 5.45 -22.78 -1.45
C LEU A 449 4.66 -22.62 -2.76
N ASP A 450 4.60 -23.65 -3.60
CA ASP A 450 3.80 -23.66 -4.84
C ASP A 450 2.29 -23.53 -4.58
N ALA A 451 1.83 -23.90 -3.38
CA ALA A 451 0.42 -23.96 -3.00
C ALA A 451 -0.04 -22.83 -2.05
N TRP A 452 0.89 -22.06 -1.47
CA TRP A 452 0.62 -21.09 -0.41
C TRP A 452 0.62 -19.64 -0.91
N SER A 453 -0.47 -18.91 -0.68
CA SER A 453 -0.62 -17.50 -1.08
C SER A 453 -0.10 -16.50 -0.04
N GLY A 454 0.80 -16.93 0.86
CA GLY A 454 1.45 -16.08 1.88
C GLY A 454 0.58 -15.72 3.08
N ASN A 455 -0.69 -16.13 3.10
CA ASN A 455 -1.63 -15.84 4.19
C ASN A 455 -1.46 -16.83 5.36
N PHE A 456 -1.34 -16.31 6.58
CA PHE A 456 -1.24 -17.14 7.78
C PHE A 456 -1.98 -16.52 8.97
N THR A 457 -2.32 -17.35 9.96
CA THR A 457 -2.81 -16.93 11.28
C THR A 457 -2.06 -17.69 12.37
N LEU A 458 -1.40 -16.99 13.28
CA LEU A 458 -0.80 -17.55 14.51
C LEU A 458 -1.62 -17.17 15.74
N LEU A 459 -1.36 -17.88 16.84
CA LEU A 459 -1.83 -17.53 18.19
C LEU A 459 -0.68 -17.00 19.05
N TRP A 460 -1.02 -16.14 20.02
CA TRP A 460 -0.08 -15.62 21.02
C TRP A 460 -0.81 -15.32 22.36
N ARG A 461 -0.06 -15.28 23.47
CA ARG A 461 -0.62 -15.02 24.80
C ARG A 461 -0.52 -13.53 25.13
N ALA A 462 -1.66 -12.86 25.23
CA ALA A 462 -1.68 -11.45 25.56
C ALA A 462 -1.42 -11.21 27.06
N PRO A 463 -0.76 -10.09 27.43
CA PRO A 463 -0.45 -9.79 28.82
C PRO A 463 -1.73 -9.46 29.63
N PRO A 464 -1.68 -9.56 30.97
CA PRO A 464 -2.85 -9.33 31.83
C PRO A 464 -3.54 -7.98 31.55
N GLY A 465 -4.83 -8.03 31.19
CA GLY A 465 -5.64 -6.84 30.92
C GLY A 465 -5.36 -6.14 29.57
N TYR A 466 -4.67 -6.80 28.63
CA TYR A 466 -4.47 -6.30 27.27
C TYR A 466 -5.78 -5.91 26.56
N LYS A 467 -5.73 -4.83 25.78
CA LYS A 467 -6.85 -4.29 24.97
C LYS A 467 -6.41 -3.58 23.69
N ALA A 468 -5.18 -3.05 23.70
CA ALA A 468 -4.56 -2.31 22.63
C ALA A 468 -3.02 -2.31 22.86
N PRO A 469 -2.20 -1.99 21.83
CA PRO A 469 -0.79 -1.68 22.03
C PRO A 469 -0.57 -0.63 23.13
N ILE A 470 0.48 -0.78 23.93
CA ILE A 470 0.83 0.18 24.99
C ILE A 470 2.08 0.99 24.63
N SER A 471 2.11 2.24 25.08
CA SER A 471 3.09 3.26 24.70
C SER A 471 3.28 4.32 25.81
N ILE A 472 4.15 5.32 25.60
CA ILE A 472 4.46 6.33 26.62
C ILE A 472 3.19 6.96 27.23
N GLY A 473 3.12 6.91 28.56
CA GLY A 473 2.02 7.42 29.38
C GLY A 473 1.11 6.33 29.95
N ASP A 474 1.08 5.14 29.35
CA ASP A 474 0.23 4.04 29.80
C ASP A 474 0.63 3.48 31.18
N ARG A 475 -0.33 2.85 31.86
CA ARG A 475 -0.19 2.28 33.20
C ARG A 475 -1.03 1.02 33.37
N GLY A 476 -0.67 0.17 34.34
CA GLY A 476 -1.47 -0.96 34.79
C GLY A 476 -0.87 -2.32 34.41
N PRO A 477 -1.62 -3.43 34.56
CA PRO A 477 -1.05 -4.78 34.61
C PRO A 477 -0.23 -5.19 33.38
N ALA A 478 -0.57 -4.73 32.18
CA ALA A 478 0.23 -4.99 30.97
C ALA A 478 1.58 -4.24 30.97
N VAL A 479 1.64 -3.04 31.57
CA VAL A 479 2.90 -2.28 31.76
C VAL A 479 3.74 -2.92 32.87
N ASP A 480 3.12 -3.29 33.98
CA ASP A 480 3.79 -3.99 35.09
C ASP A 480 4.39 -5.33 34.61
N TRP A 481 3.65 -6.07 33.77
CA TRP A 481 4.11 -7.31 33.14
C TRP A 481 5.24 -7.05 32.12
N LEU A 482 5.13 -6.02 31.27
CA LEU A 482 6.18 -5.61 30.33
C LEU A 482 7.51 -5.32 31.02
N VAL A 483 7.49 -4.52 32.09
CA VAL A 483 8.70 -4.14 32.83
C VAL A 483 9.38 -5.36 33.45
N ASN A 484 8.61 -6.26 34.07
CA ASN A 484 9.13 -7.50 34.65
C ASN A 484 9.73 -8.41 33.56
N ARG A 485 8.99 -8.62 32.47
CA ARG A 485 9.41 -9.48 31.35
C ARG A 485 10.65 -8.94 30.63
N LEU A 486 10.77 -7.62 30.43
CA LEU A 486 11.98 -6.99 29.90
C LEU A 486 13.17 -7.04 30.88
N GLN A 487 12.95 -7.03 32.20
CA GLN A 487 14.03 -7.24 33.17
C GLN A 487 14.60 -8.66 33.07
N VAL A 488 13.74 -9.68 32.96
CA VAL A 488 14.17 -11.08 32.71
C VAL A 488 14.95 -11.20 31.40
N ILE A 489 14.48 -10.58 30.31
CA ILE A 489 15.15 -10.60 28.99
C ILE A 489 16.54 -9.93 29.01
N ASN A 490 16.78 -8.99 29.93
CA ASN A 490 18.03 -8.23 30.02
C ASN A 490 18.94 -8.69 31.20
N ASP A 491 18.75 -9.90 31.73
CA ASP A 491 19.47 -10.45 32.90
C ASP A 491 19.43 -9.54 34.15
N ARG A 492 18.38 -8.72 34.31
CA ARG A 492 18.23 -7.78 35.44
C ARG A 492 17.41 -8.41 36.56
N THR A 493 18.06 -8.77 37.67
CA THR A 493 17.38 -9.29 38.87
C THR A 493 17.04 -8.18 39.86
N GLY A 494 15.75 -7.93 40.12
CA GLY A 494 15.30 -7.02 41.18
C GLY A 494 13.80 -7.18 41.51
N PRO A 495 13.35 -6.81 42.72
CA PRO A 495 11.94 -6.89 43.08
C PRO A 495 11.14 -5.76 42.42
N THR A 496 10.31 -6.10 41.43
CA THR A 496 9.41 -5.15 40.75
C THR A 496 8.17 -4.86 41.58
N THR A 497 8.05 -3.67 42.15
CA THR A 497 6.80 -3.20 42.80
C THR A 497 5.80 -2.72 41.73
N PRO A 498 4.56 -3.26 41.67
CA PRO A 498 3.55 -2.84 40.69
C PRO A 498 3.17 -1.35 40.78
N GLY A 499 2.68 -0.80 39.68
CA GLY A 499 2.34 0.61 39.51
C GLY A 499 3.25 1.34 38.52
N TYR A 500 3.94 0.62 37.64
CA TYR A 500 4.82 1.20 36.63
C TYR A 500 4.05 2.09 35.65
N VAL A 501 4.81 3.02 35.05
CA VAL A 501 4.38 3.84 33.91
C VAL A 501 5.24 3.42 32.73
N PHE A 502 4.65 3.39 31.54
CA PHE A 502 5.42 3.36 30.33
C PHE A 502 6.04 4.75 30.15
N ASP A 503 7.29 4.91 30.57
CA ASP A 503 8.02 6.18 30.50
C ASP A 503 9.08 6.16 29.38
N GLY A 504 9.91 7.20 29.31
CA GLY A 504 10.97 7.31 28.32
C GLY A 504 12.12 6.33 28.51
N GLU A 505 12.33 5.76 29.71
CA GLU A 505 13.31 4.69 29.89
C GLU A 505 12.74 3.36 29.38
N LEU A 506 11.48 3.06 29.68
CA LEU A 506 10.82 1.86 29.16
C LEU A 506 10.68 1.91 27.63
N GLU A 507 10.40 3.08 27.04
CA GLU A 507 10.37 3.23 25.58
C GLU A 507 11.72 2.91 24.93
N VAL A 508 12.83 3.36 25.53
CA VAL A 508 14.18 3.02 25.06
C VAL A 508 14.47 1.52 25.21
N GLN A 509 14.03 0.88 26.30
CA GLN A 509 14.16 -0.58 26.47
C GLN A 509 13.32 -1.35 25.44
N VAL A 510 12.10 -0.90 25.11
CA VAL A 510 11.26 -1.49 24.05
C VAL A 510 11.88 -1.30 22.67
N LYS A 511 12.39 -0.11 22.33
CA LYS A 511 13.09 0.15 21.06
C LYS A 511 14.34 -0.74 20.90
N GLN A 512 15.11 -0.90 21.98
CA GLN A 512 16.27 -1.79 21.97
C GLN A 512 15.86 -3.25 21.76
N PHE A 513 14.82 -3.72 22.47
CA PHE A 513 14.29 -5.07 22.31
C PHE A 513 13.79 -5.34 20.88
N GLN A 514 13.01 -4.41 20.32
CA GLN A 514 12.51 -4.46 18.94
C GLN A 514 13.69 -4.57 17.96
N LEU A 515 14.70 -3.72 18.09
CA LEU A 515 15.90 -3.75 17.25
C LEU A 515 16.65 -5.09 17.34
N THR A 516 16.78 -5.67 18.53
CA THR A 516 17.43 -6.99 18.72
C THR A 516 16.60 -8.17 18.22
N THR A 517 15.30 -7.99 17.97
CA THR A 517 14.37 -9.05 17.52
C THR A 517 13.90 -8.86 16.07
N GLY A 518 14.60 -8.02 15.29
CA GLY A 518 14.29 -7.78 13.86
C GLY A 518 13.06 -6.90 13.62
N LEU A 519 12.44 -6.35 14.67
CA LEU A 519 11.27 -5.49 14.57
C LEU A 519 11.67 -4.02 14.36
N THR A 520 10.75 -3.24 13.77
CA THR A 520 10.90 -1.77 13.70
C THR A 520 10.97 -1.19 15.11
N PRO A 521 12.00 -0.39 15.47
CA PRO A 521 12.16 0.18 16.80
C PRO A 521 11.29 1.44 16.98
N ASP A 522 9.97 1.26 16.99
CA ASP A 522 9.00 2.34 17.18
C ASP A 522 8.75 2.74 18.64
N GLY A 523 9.07 1.85 19.60
CA GLY A 523 8.86 2.06 21.03
C GLY A 523 7.46 1.76 21.53
N ILE A 524 6.62 1.12 20.72
CA ILE A 524 5.25 0.74 21.06
C ILE A 524 5.20 -0.77 21.23
N ALA A 525 4.76 -1.25 22.40
CA ALA A 525 4.51 -2.67 22.59
C ALA A 525 3.18 -3.05 21.91
N GLY A 526 3.24 -3.24 20.59
CA GLY A 526 2.18 -3.76 19.73
C GLY A 526 2.27 -5.27 19.50
N VAL A 527 1.34 -5.82 18.72
CA VAL A 527 1.17 -7.29 18.57
C VAL A 527 2.45 -8.01 18.16
N LYS A 528 3.18 -7.55 17.12
CA LYS A 528 4.47 -8.15 16.73
C LYS A 528 5.49 -8.16 17.88
N THR A 529 5.53 -7.09 18.68
CA THR A 529 6.42 -6.99 19.86
C THR A 529 5.98 -7.93 20.98
N TRP A 530 4.69 -8.09 21.24
CA TRP A 530 4.21 -9.03 22.26
C TRP A 530 4.48 -10.49 21.91
N ILE A 531 4.29 -10.88 20.64
CA ILE A 531 4.65 -12.22 20.15
C ILE A 531 6.13 -12.49 20.49
N LYS A 532 7.03 -11.57 20.11
CA LYS A 532 8.45 -11.67 20.43
C LYS A 532 8.78 -11.63 21.93
N ILE A 533 7.99 -10.94 22.75
CA ILE A 533 8.17 -10.95 24.20
C ILE A 533 7.71 -12.29 24.82
N ASN A 534 6.75 -12.99 24.21
CA ASN A 534 6.41 -14.36 24.59
C ASN A 534 7.55 -15.36 24.23
N ASP A 535 8.36 -15.13 23.18
CA ASP A 535 9.48 -16.03 22.80
C ASP A 535 10.50 -16.23 23.92
N ALA A 536 10.60 -15.27 24.85
CA ALA A 536 11.55 -15.30 25.94
C ALA A 536 11.03 -16.06 27.18
N ASP A 537 9.73 -16.36 27.26
CA ASP A 537 9.15 -17.07 28.41
C ASP A 537 9.56 -18.55 28.38
N ASP A 538 10.06 -19.05 29.52
CA ASP A 538 10.33 -20.48 29.77
C ASP A 538 9.02 -21.22 30.12
N ILE A 539 7.95 -20.85 29.41
CA ILE A 539 6.57 -21.35 29.56
C ILE A 539 6.21 -22.03 28.26
N GLU A 540 5.65 -23.23 28.35
CA GLU A 540 5.12 -24.05 27.25
C GLU A 540 4.32 -23.21 26.24
N THR A 541 5.00 -22.81 25.17
CA THR A 541 4.56 -21.88 24.13
C THR A 541 4.96 -22.52 22.81
N PRO A 542 4.00 -22.98 21.99
CA PRO A 542 4.30 -23.70 20.75
C PRO A 542 5.19 -22.87 19.82
N ARG A 543 6.33 -23.45 19.44
CA ARG A 543 7.31 -22.90 18.49
C ARG A 543 7.16 -23.54 17.12
N LEU A 544 7.73 -22.91 16.10
CA LEU A 544 7.83 -23.51 14.77
C LEU A 544 9.16 -24.24 14.71
N ASP A 545 9.19 -25.46 15.26
CA ASP A 545 10.43 -26.23 15.37
C ASP A 545 11.02 -26.53 13.98
N GLY A 546 12.35 -26.55 13.87
CA GLY A 546 13.07 -26.84 12.62
C GLY A 546 14.51 -26.31 12.61
N GLU A 547 15.37 -26.89 11.77
CA GLU A 547 16.70 -26.29 11.54
C GLU A 547 16.57 -24.99 10.73
N SER A 548 16.98 -23.87 11.34
CA SER A 548 16.84 -22.51 10.81
C SER A 548 17.25 -22.39 9.34
N LEU A 549 16.29 -22.00 8.50
CA LEU A 549 16.37 -21.80 7.04
C LEU A 549 17.63 -21.04 6.58
#